data_AF-A0A2E5PIK1-F1
#
_entry.id   AF-A0A2E5PIK1-F1
#
_cell.length_a   1.000
_cell.length_b   1.000
_cell.length_c   1.000
_cell.angle_alpha   90.00
_cell.angle_beta   90.00
_cell.angle_gamma   90.00
#
_symmetry.space_group_name_H-M   'P 1'
#
loop_
_entity.id
_entity.type
_entity.pdbx_description
1 polymer ?
#
loop_
_entity_poly.entity_id
_entity_poly.type
_entity_poly.pdbx_seq_one_letter_code
_entity_poly.pdbx_strand_id
1 'polypeptide(L)'
;MEVSSKFVISITDRHEQSVRRFIKFNRSGSDTMPKWIDHIVVRVNDINAALKDYENKLGMKASKGPDEVPHLDMTRAILPLGDEGRFIEIAEPLGEGSAIGNALEKYGEGVHLVALAVDDLTEATEEMKANGARVIEAGTQIFIHPRDGHGVMYQLIERK
;
A
#
# COMPACT_ATOMS: atom_id res chain seq x y z
N MET A 1 10.53 19.08 53.45
CA MET A 1 9.82 17.84 53.08
C MET A 1 10.22 17.48 51.66
N GLU A 2 11.29 16.71 51.50
CA GLU A 2 11.68 16.16 50.20
C GLU A 2 10.80 14.95 49.91
N VAL A 3 10.06 15.02 48.80
CA VAL A 3 9.35 13.85 48.27
C VAL A 3 10.35 13.08 47.42
N SER A 4 10.69 11.88 47.90
CA SER A 4 11.63 10.94 47.28
C SER A 4 11.38 10.73 45.78
N SER A 5 12.38 11.04 44.95
CA SER A 5 12.38 10.79 43.49
C SER A 5 12.31 9.31 43.11
N LYS A 6 12.37 8.39 44.08
CA LYS A 6 12.25 6.94 43.85
C LYS A 6 10.81 6.46 43.62
N PHE A 7 9.79 7.26 43.92
CA PHE A 7 8.39 6.81 43.78
C PHE A 7 7.79 7.07 42.39
N VAL A 8 8.33 8.05 41.64
CA VAL A 8 7.85 8.37 40.27
C VAL A 8 8.44 7.43 39.21
N ILE A 9 9.59 6.83 39.47
CA ILE A 9 10.28 5.91 38.53
C ILE A 9 9.62 4.50 38.51
N SER A 10 8.84 4.13 39.53
CA SER A 10 8.24 2.79 39.63
C SER A 10 6.98 2.58 38.76
N ILE A 11 6.35 3.64 38.24
CA ILE A 11 5.09 3.53 37.49
C ILE A 11 5.33 3.52 35.98
N THR A 12 6.37 4.20 35.50
CA THR A 12 6.76 4.23 34.08
C THR A 12 7.39 2.90 33.63
N ASP A 13 8.15 2.23 34.49
CA ASP A 13 8.88 1.00 34.14
C ASP A 13 7.94 -0.22 33.96
N ARG A 14 6.87 -0.32 34.76
CA ARG A 14 5.89 -1.41 34.65
C ARG A 14 4.99 -1.27 33.42
N HIS A 15 4.66 -0.06 32.98
CA HIS A 15 3.89 0.16 31.76
C HIS A 15 4.74 -0.12 30.52
N GLU A 16 6.00 0.31 30.50
CA GLU A 16 6.89 0.07 29.37
C GLU A 16 7.23 -1.41 29.21
N GLN A 17 7.46 -2.15 30.31
CA GLN A 17 7.66 -3.59 30.26
C GLN A 17 6.40 -4.36 29.85
N SER A 18 5.20 -3.87 30.20
CA SER A 18 3.93 -4.48 29.78
C SER A 18 3.67 -4.25 28.29
N VAL A 19 3.94 -3.05 27.77
CA VAL A 19 3.84 -2.72 26.33
C VAL A 19 4.91 -3.47 25.53
N ARG A 20 6.16 -3.54 26.01
CA ARG A 20 7.24 -4.34 25.38
C ARG A 20 6.95 -5.84 25.43
N ARG A 21 6.26 -6.34 26.45
CA ARG A 21 5.82 -7.75 26.54
C ARG A 21 4.63 -8.05 25.63
N PHE A 22 3.78 -7.06 25.35
CA PHE A 22 2.69 -7.17 24.36
C PHE A 22 3.23 -7.13 22.91
N ILE A 23 4.23 -6.29 22.63
CA ILE A 23 4.90 -6.21 21.30
C ILE A 23 5.79 -7.45 21.03
N LYS A 24 6.15 -8.21 22.06
CA LYS A 24 6.92 -9.47 21.96
C LYS A 24 6.06 -10.72 21.73
N PHE A 25 4.73 -10.59 21.57
CA PHE A 25 3.88 -11.70 21.16
C PHE A 25 4.02 -11.87 19.63
N ASN A 26 4.74 -12.93 19.21
CA ASN A 26 5.03 -13.32 17.82
C ASN A 26 5.90 -12.36 16.97
N ARG A 27 7.22 -12.37 17.21
CA ARG A 27 8.19 -12.06 16.15
C ARG A 27 9.22 -13.19 16.03
N SER A 28 8.79 -14.36 15.57
CA SER A 28 9.57 -14.97 14.48
C SER A 28 9.24 -14.14 13.26
N GLY A 29 10.23 -13.50 12.62
CA GLY A 29 9.98 -12.88 11.32
C GLY A 29 9.51 -14.01 10.39
N SER A 30 8.22 -14.04 10.07
CA SER A 30 7.75 -14.86 8.97
C SER A 30 8.19 -14.13 7.69
N ASP A 31 8.80 -14.88 6.77
CA ASP A 31 9.26 -14.38 5.45
C ASP A 31 8.09 -13.87 4.57
N THR A 32 6.86 -14.00 5.08
CA THR A 32 5.58 -13.66 4.49
C THR A 32 5.12 -12.23 4.78
N MET A 33 5.76 -11.53 5.72
CA MET A 33 5.37 -10.17 6.11
C MET A 33 5.67 -9.15 5.00
N PRO A 34 4.76 -8.20 4.72
CA PRO A 34 5.02 -7.08 3.84
C PRO A 34 6.32 -6.34 4.20
N LYS A 35 7.22 -6.18 3.24
CA LYS A 35 8.55 -5.62 3.46
C LYS A 35 8.62 -4.11 3.20
N TRP A 36 8.20 -3.69 2.01
CA TRP A 36 8.20 -2.29 1.59
C TRP A 36 6.99 -1.99 0.71
N ILE A 37 6.74 -0.70 0.48
CA ILE A 37 5.76 -0.25 -0.52
C ILE A 37 6.39 -0.45 -1.90
N ASP A 38 5.79 -1.33 -2.70
CA ASP A 38 6.23 -1.61 -4.06
C ASP A 38 5.92 -0.42 -4.97
N HIS A 39 4.64 -0.03 -5.00
CA HIS A 39 4.16 1.14 -5.72
C HIS A 39 2.83 1.65 -5.14
N ILE A 40 2.46 2.85 -5.56
CA ILE A 40 1.17 3.46 -5.25
C ILE A 40 0.45 3.72 -6.57
N VAL A 41 -0.80 3.28 -6.67
CA VAL A 41 -1.64 3.58 -7.85
C VAL A 41 -2.47 4.81 -7.56
N VAL A 42 -2.38 5.82 -8.41
CA VAL A 42 -3.18 7.05 -8.34
C VAL A 42 -4.11 7.11 -9.53
N ARG A 43 -5.43 7.10 -9.28
CA ARG A 43 -6.44 7.25 -10.32
C ARG A 43 -6.63 8.72 -10.69
N VAL A 44 -6.73 8.99 -12.00
CA VAL A 44 -6.90 10.34 -12.56
C VAL A 44 -7.95 10.33 -13.67
N ASN A 45 -8.56 11.47 -13.95
CA ASN A 45 -9.50 11.63 -15.06
C ASN A 45 -8.81 11.71 -16.42
N ASP A 46 -7.62 12.34 -16.46
CA ASP A 46 -6.84 12.59 -17.67
C ASP A 46 -5.36 12.38 -17.33
N ILE A 47 -4.77 11.32 -17.88
CA ILE A 47 -3.38 10.96 -17.61
C ILE A 47 -2.40 12.00 -18.15
N ASN A 48 -2.72 12.64 -19.28
CA ASN A 48 -1.82 13.64 -19.88
C ASN A 48 -1.81 14.92 -19.03
N ALA A 49 -2.97 15.37 -18.57
CA ALA A 49 -3.07 16.50 -17.65
C ALA A 49 -2.36 16.20 -16.32
N ALA A 50 -2.58 15.01 -15.76
CA ALA A 50 -1.92 14.57 -14.54
C ALA A 50 -0.39 14.54 -14.72
N LEU A 51 0.13 13.87 -15.75
CA LEU A 51 1.57 13.77 -16.01
C LEU A 51 2.23 15.14 -16.14
N LYS A 52 1.57 16.07 -16.83
CA LYS A 52 2.04 17.47 -16.92
C LYS A 52 2.13 18.13 -15.54
N ASP A 53 1.15 17.90 -14.68
CA ASP A 53 1.15 18.43 -13.32
C ASP A 53 2.21 17.77 -12.42
N TYR A 54 2.35 16.45 -12.48
CA TYR A 54 3.41 15.71 -11.76
C TYR A 54 4.80 16.20 -12.17
N GLU A 55 5.04 16.41 -13.47
CA GLU A 55 6.33 16.92 -13.94
C GLU A 55 6.54 18.38 -13.52
N ASN A 56 5.59 19.28 -13.81
CA ASN A 56 5.81 20.71 -13.63
C ASN A 56 5.71 21.18 -12.17
N LYS A 57 4.88 20.51 -11.35
CA LYS A 57 4.63 20.91 -9.96
C LYS A 57 5.45 20.10 -8.97
N LEU A 58 5.69 18.81 -9.25
CA LEU A 58 6.37 17.89 -8.34
C LEU A 58 7.76 17.45 -8.83
N GLY A 59 8.14 17.79 -10.07
CA GLY A 59 9.41 17.38 -10.65
C GLY A 59 9.48 15.90 -11.02
N MET A 60 8.34 15.20 -11.07
CA MET A 60 8.28 13.77 -11.32
C MET A 60 8.03 13.50 -12.80
N LYS A 61 9.05 12.98 -13.50
CA LYS A 61 8.95 12.62 -14.91
C LYS A 61 8.58 11.15 -15.08
N ALA A 62 7.69 10.86 -16.01
CA ALA A 62 7.39 9.49 -16.38
C ALA A 62 8.60 8.82 -17.03
N SER A 63 8.91 7.61 -16.58
CA SER A 63 9.92 6.75 -17.21
C SER A 63 9.32 5.79 -18.24
N LYS A 64 8.01 5.54 -18.17
CA LYS A 64 7.23 4.70 -19.09
C LYS A 64 5.80 5.23 -19.21
N GLY A 65 5.15 4.91 -20.33
CA GLY A 65 3.79 5.35 -20.66
C GLY A 65 3.67 6.83 -21.01
N PRO A 66 2.44 7.33 -21.20
CA PRO A 66 1.18 6.62 -21.01
C PRO A 66 0.95 5.51 -22.06
N ASP A 67 0.64 4.30 -21.59
CA ASP A 67 0.36 3.12 -22.43
C ASP A 67 -0.99 2.51 -22.04
N GLU A 68 -1.80 2.13 -23.03
CA GLU A 68 -3.02 1.36 -22.79
C GLU A 68 -2.68 -0.05 -22.31
N VAL A 69 -3.41 -0.52 -21.29
CA VAL A 69 -3.30 -1.87 -20.74
C VAL A 69 -4.70 -2.49 -20.72
N PRO A 70 -5.22 -2.96 -21.88
CA PRO A 70 -6.63 -3.33 -22.01
C PRO A 70 -7.09 -4.43 -21.05
N HIS A 71 -6.21 -5.37 -20.67
CA HIS A 71 -6.55 -6.44 -19.74
C HIS A 71 -6.73 -5.97 -18.28
N LEU A 72 -6.36 -4.72 -17.97
CA LEU A 72 -6.59 -4.06 -16.68
C LEU A 72 -7.56 -2.87 -16.80
N ASP A 73 -8.21 -2.69 -17.96
CA ASP A 73 -9.13 -1.60 -18.24
C ASP A 73 -8.58 -0.23 -17.83
N MET A 74 -7.29 0.04 -18.12
CA MET A 74 -6.64 1.31 -17.81
C MET A 74 -5.53 1.69 -18.78
N THR A 75 -5.32 2.99 -18.93
CA THR A 75 -4.08 3.59 -19.44
C THR A 75 -3.21 3.91 -18.24
N ARG A 76 -1.91 3.59 -18.30
CA ARG A 76 -0.99 3.85 -17.19
C ARG A 76 0.32 4.52 -17.58
N ALA A 77 0.91 5.22 -16.62
CA ALA A 77 2.26 5.76 -16.72
C ALA A 77 3.01 5.55 -15.40
N ILE A 78 4.34 5.38 -15.49
CA ILE A 78 5.19 5.04 -14.35
C ILE A 78 6.07 6.23 -14.00
N LEU A 79 5.91 6.74 -12.77
CA LEU A 79 6.76 7.78 -12.20
C LEU A 79 7.72 7.15 -11.18
N PRO A 80 9.02 6.98 -11.50
CA PRO A 80 9.96 6.33 -10.61
C PRO A 80 10.25 7.17 -9.34
N LEU A 81 10.53 6.49 -8.23
CA LEU A 81 10.85 7.08 -6.93
C LEU A 81 12.14 6.47 -6.35
N GLY A 82 13.24 7.20 -6.51
CA GLY A 82 14.58 6.76 -6.10
C GLY A 82 15.07 5.55 -6.90
N ASP A 83 16.11 4.90 -6.40
CA ASP A 83 16.87 3.91 -7.19
C ASP A 83 16.41 2.45 -6.98
N GLU A 84 15.50 2.21 -6.03
CA GLU A 84 15.09 0.85 -5.60
C GLU A 84 13.83 0.35 -6.33
N GLY A 85 13.59 0.81 -7.54
CA GLY A 85 12.48 0.30 -8.38
C GLY A 85 11.07 0.62 -7.86
N ARG A 86 10.93 1.53 -6.89
CA ARG A 86 9.64 2.03 -6.38
C ARG A 86 9.07 3.07 -7.32
N PHE A 87 7.74 3.16 -7.40
CA PHE A 87 7.10 4.11 -8.31
C PHE A 87 5.70 4.53 -7.87
N ILE A 88 5.24 5.63 -8.46
CA ILE A 88 3.81 5.96 -8.54
C ILE A 88 3.33 5.53 -9.93
N GLU A 89 2.26 4.75 -9.98
CA GLU A 89 1.55 4.40 -11.21
C GLU A 89 0.35 5.33 -11.34
N ILE A 90 0.37 6.18 -12.37
CA ILE A 90 -0.78 7.00 -12.72
C ILE A 90 -1.69 6.15 -13.59
N ALA A 91 -2.97 6.06 -13.25
CA ALA A 91 -3.93 5.22 -13.92
C ALA A 91 -5.18 6.01 -14.32
N GLU A 92 -5.48 6.02 -15.62
CA GLU A 92 -6.73 6.53 -16.18
C GLU A 92 -7.57 5.33 -16.64
N PRO A 93 -8.87 5.26 -16.29
CA PRO A 93 -9.71 4.14 -16.68
C PRO A 93 -9.92 4.06 -18.21
N LEU A 94 -9.89 2.86 -18.76
CA LEU A 94 -10.35 2.58 -20.13
C LEU A 94 -11.79 2.07 -20.08
N GLY A 95 -12.69 2.79 -20.75
CA GLY A 95 -14.10 2.40 -20.86
C GLY A 95 -14.92 2.59 -19.58
N GLU A 96 -16.23 2.37 -19.73
CA GLU A 96 -17.20 2.48 -18.63
C GLU A 96 -17.18 1.22 -17.75
N GLY A 97 -17.36 1.39 -16.44
CA GLY A 97 -17.53 0.28 -15.49
C GLY A 97 -16.26 -0.40 -15.00
N SER A 98 -15.06 0.08 -15.37
CA SER A 98 -13.79 -0.42 -14.82
C SER A 98 -13.68 -0.17 -13.31
N ALA A 99 -12.86 -0.97 -12.60
CA ALA A 99 -12.68 -0.80 -11.15
C ALA A 99 -12.16 0.61 -10.78
N ILE A 100 -11.25 1.14 -11.60
CA ILE A 100 -10.72 2.50 -11.47
C ILE A 100 -11.80 3.53 -11.79
N GLY A 101 -12.57 3.34 -12.87
CA GLY A 101 -13.67 4.22 -13.27
C GLY A 101 -14.73 4.34 -12.18
N ASN A 102 -15.22 3.21 -11.66
CA ASN A 102 -16.20 3.17 -10.57
C ASN A 102 -15.68 3.87 -9.29
N ALA A 103 -14.38 3.69 -8.97
CA ALA A 103 -13.77 4.37 -7.83
C ALA A 103 -13.62 5.88 -8.07
N LEU A 104 -13.32 6.28 -9.30
CA LEU A 104 -13.16 7.67 -9.69
C LEU A 104 -14.51 8.41 -9.68
N GLU A 105 -15.60 7.80 -10.17
CA GLU A 105 -16.95 8.35 -10.06
C GLU A 105 -17.39 8.55 -8.61
N LYS A 106 -17.06 7.59 -7.74
CA LYS A 106 -17.50 7.59 -6.34
C LYS A 106 -16.68 8.50 -5.43
N TYR A 107 -15.37 8.60 -5.67
CA TYR A 107 -14.43 9.23 -4.74
C TYR A 107 -13.56 10.32 -5.37
N GLY A 108 -13.71 10.59 -6.67
CA GLY A 108 -12.83 11.48 -7.41
C GLY A 108 -11.42 10.90 -7.59
N GLU A 109 -10.50 11.73 -8.09
CA GLU A 109 -9.08 11.40 -8.22
C GLU A 109 -8.41 11.11 -6.86
N GLY A 110 -7.32 10.34 -6.88
CA GLY A 110 -6.52 10.09 -5.69
C GLY A 110 -5.93 8.68 -5.62
N VAL A 111 -5.39 8.32 -4.45
CA VAL A 111 -4.80 6.98 -4.25
C VAL A 111 -5.90 5.91 -4.39
N HIS A 112 -5.72 5.01 -5.36
CA HIS A 112 -6.60 3.88 -5.62
C HIS A 112 -6.23 2.67 -4.78
N LEU A 113 -4.94 2.32 -4.73
CA LEU A 113 -4.41 1.27 -3.87
C LEU A 113 -2.94 1.51 -3.53
N VAL A 114 -2.47 0.82 -2.51
CA VAL A 114 -1.05 0.74 -2.15
C VAL A 114 -0.59 -0.71 -2.34
N ALA A 115 0.44 -0.92 -3.14
CA ALA A 115 1.02 -2.23 -3.33
C ALA A 115 2.17 -2.47 -2.33
N LEU A 116 2.19 -3.64 -1.73
CA LEU A 116 3.16 -4.07 -0.75
C LEU A 116 3.95 -5.27 -1.28
N ALA A 117 5.27 -5.19 -1.19
CA ALA A 117 6.17 -6.26 -1.59
C ALA A 117 6.23 -7.37 -0.53
N VAL A 118 6.17 -8.62 -0.97
CA VAL A 118 6.32 -9.85 -0.18
C VAL A 118 7.26 -10.81 -0.91
N ASP A 119 7.95 -11.71 -0.19
CA ASP A 119 8.91 -12.64 -0.83
C ASP A 119 8.23 -13.77 -1.59
N ASP A 120 7.17 -14.32 -1.01
CA ASP A 120 6.34 -15.38 -1.59
C ASP A 120 4.87 -14.98 -1.47
N LEU A 121 4.21 -14.79 -2.61
CA LEU A 121 2.83 -14.35 -2.64
C LEU A 121 1.87 -15.39 -2.07
N THR A 122 2.17 -16.68 -2.25
CA THR A 122 1.32 -17.78 -1.80
C THR A 122 1.34 -17.86 -0.27
N GLU A 123 2.53 -17.93 0.31
CA GLU A 123 2.71 -18.01 1.76
C GLU A 123 2.16 -16.75 2.46
N ALA A 124 2.41 -15.56 1.90
CA ALA A 124 1.84 -14.31 2.40
C ALA A 124 0.31 -14.31 2.35
N THR A 125 -0.28 -14.81 1.27
CA THR A 125 -1.74 -14.91 1.14
C THR A 125 -2.35 -15.84 2.19
N GLU A 126 -1.74 -17.02 2.39
CA GLU A 126 -2.19 -17.99 3.38
C GLU A 126 -2.08 -17.44 4.81
N GLU A 127 -0.99 -16.76 5.13
CA GLU A 127 -0.79 -16.15 6.45
C GLU A 127 -1.80 -15.01 6.71
N MET A 128 -2.07 -14.15 5.73
CA MET A 128 -3.07 -13.08 5.88
C MET A 128 -4.47 -13.65 6.11
N LYS A 129 -4.84 -14.73 5.41
CA LYS A 129 -6.10 -15.45 5.65
C LYS A 129 -6.12 -16.07 7.05
N ALA A 130 -5.04 -16.71 7.49
CA ALA A 130 -4.93 -17.31 8.82
C ALA A 130 -5.04 -16.25 9.94
N ASN A 131 -4.55 -15.04 9.69
CA ASN A 131 -4.68 -13.88 10.58
C ASN A 131 -6.07 -13.23 10.54
N GLY A 132 -7.00 -13.74 9.72
CA GLY A 132 -8.38 -13.27 9.63
C GLY A 132 -8.61 -12.09 8.69
N ALA A 133 -7.64 -11.73 7.85
CA ALA A 133 -7.81 -10.69 6.85
C ALA A 133 -8.75 -11.16 5.72
N ARG A 134 -9.60 -10.25 5.22
CA ARG A 134 -10.41 -10.47 4.02
C ARG A 134 -9.52 -10.29 2.80
N VAL A 135 -9.04 -11.41 2.29
CA VAL A 135 -8.32 -11.47 1.02
C VAL A 135 -9.29 -11.49 -0.15
N ILE A 136 -9.01 -10.70 -1.17
CA ILE A 136 -9.70 -10.68 -2.46
C ILE A 136 -8.74 -11.23 -3.51
N GLU A 137 -9.19 -12.24 -4.25
CA GLU A 137 -8.43 -12.85 -5.35
C GLU A 137 -9.08 -12.46 -6.68
N ALA A 138 -8.32 -11.78 -7.53
CA ALA A 138 -8.76 -11.37 -8.86
C ALA A 138 -7.74 -11.84 -9.90
N GLY A 139 -7.99 -13.03 -10.46
CA GLY A 139 -7.01 -13.70 -11.33
C GLY A 139 -5.73 -14.02 -10.56
N THR A 140 -4.60 -13.48 -11.00
CA THR A 140 -3.28 -13.63 -10.32
C THR A 140 -3.01 -12.54 -9.29
N GLN A 141 -3.92 -11.58 -9.13
CA GLN A 141 -3.74 -10.46 -8.21
C GLN A 141 -4.39 -10.76 -6.86
N ILE A 142 -3.67 -10.42 -5.80
CA ILE A 142 -4.11 -10.60 -4.42
C ILE A 142 -4.23 -9.23 -3.76
N PHE A 143 -5.39 -8.99 -3.13
CA PHE A 143 -5.65 -7.75 -2.41
C PHE A 143 -6.15 -8.02 -0.99
N ILE A 144 -5.89 -7.07 -0.07
CA ILE A 144 -6.53 -7.00 1.24
C ILE A 144 -7.66 -5.98 1.17
N HIS A 145 -8.85 -6.41 1.56
CA HIS A 145 -10.05 -5.59 1.50
C HIS A 145 -9.89 -4.30 2.35
N PRO A 146 -10.33 -3.11 1.87
CA PRO A 146 -10.15 -1.83 2.58
C PRO A 146 -10.66 -1.81 4.02
N ARG A 147 -11.65 -2.65 4.29
CA ARG A 147 -12.31 -2.80 5.58
C ARG A 147 -11.38 -3.42 6.65
N ASP A 148 -10.30 -4.10 6.24
CA ASP A 148 -9.18 -4.52 7.11
C ASP A 148 -7.96 -3.58 6.98
N GLY A 149 -7.83 -2.86 5.87
CA GLY A 149 -6.79 -1.84 5.66
C GLY A 149 -7.15 -0.43 6.14
N HIS A 150 -8.15 -0.28 7.03
CA HIS A 150 -8.63 1.03 7.52
C HIS A 150 -8.96 2.05 6.42
N GLY A 151 -9.56 1.58 5.33
CA GLY A 151 -9.93 2.39 4.16
C GLY A 151 -8.96 2.27 2.99
N VAL A 152 -7.78 1.67 3.19
CA VAL A 152 -6.79 1.45 2.13
C VAL A 152 -6.94 0.05 1.54
N MET A 153 -7.08 -0.03 0.22
CA MET A 153 -6.91 -1.30 -0.50
C MET A 153 -5.43 -1.59 -0.63
N TYR A 154 -4.98 -2.72 -0.09
CA TYR A 154 -3.60 -3.17 -0.27
C TYR A 154 -3.53 -4.24 -1.34
N GLN A 155 -2.57 -4.14 -2.26
CA GLN A 155 -2.21 -5.22 -3.17
C GLN A 155 -0.94 -5.91 -2.67
N LEU A 156 -0.84 -7.23 -2.79
CA LEU A 156 0.40 -7.96 -2.53
C LEU A 156 1.13 -8.23 -3.85
N ILE A 157 2.44 -7.96 -3.88
CA ILE A 157 3.31 -8.15 -5.03
C ILE A 157 4.50 -9.01 -4.62
N GLU A 158 4.73 -10.12 -5.31
CA GLU A 158 5.93 -10.92 -5.10
C GLU A 158 7.19 -10.20 -5.60
N ARG A 159 8.18 -10.02 -4.73
CA ARG A 159 9.51 -9.47 -5.04
C ARG A 159 10.56 -10.31 -4.30
N LYS A 160 11.53 -10.85 -5.04
CA LYS A 160 12.64 -11.66 -4.50
C LYS A 160 13.91 -10.85 -4.33
#